data_AF-A0A0I9SGA9-F1
#
_entry.id   AF-A0A0I9SGA9-F1
#
_cell.length_a   1.000
_cell.length_b   1.000
_cell.length_c   1.000
_cell.angle_alpha   90.00
_cell.angle_beta   90.00
_cell.angle_gamma   90.00
#
_symmetry.space_group_name_H-M   'P 1'
#
loop_
_entity.id
_entity.type
_entity.pdbx_description
1 polymer ?
#
loop_
_entity_poly.entity_id
_entity_poly.type
_entity_poly.pdbx_seq_one_letter_code
_entity_poly.pdbx_strand_id
1 'polypeptide(L)'
;MEQKNYYAREISIFVCGYLAGSVGLLVFLILKKIGYESVAWSFSGAVGGAGAILLAGSLILRDLKRIDASYAGEAQNEASAIQRAEQAEAEAADLNQRLINAETAYKALQQESRFSYDAWASAQAESSHASVELAATKTELDSLRQHSPSPHATDQAGVSPGGLTFPYATKELDAMRAAVAKYWEGYTAEKRQPTQVEIQMELCKLLGLELANGEAPRKVKALASAIKPVDLPDV
;
A
#
# COMPACT_ATOMS: atom_id res chain seq x y z
N MET A 1 19.21 -28.69 27.21
CA MET A 1 19.57 -29.89 27.99
C MET A 1 21.02 -30.35 27.79
N GLU A 2 21.77 -29.82 26.81
CA GLU A 2 23.12 -30.29 26.48
C GLU A 2 24.21 -29.95 27.51
N GLN A 3 24.09 -28.83 28.23
CA GLN A 3 25.10 -28.43 29.21
C GLN A 3 25.23 -29.39 30.40
N LYS A 4 24.13 -30.02 30.85
CA LYS A 4 24.18 -30.97 31.99
C LYS A 4 25.00 -32.23 31.67
N ASN A 5 24.96 -32.69 30.42
CA ASN A 5 25.72 -33.87 29.98
C ASN A 5 27.21 -33.56 29.81
N TYR A 6 27.54 -32.32 29.46
CA TYR A 6 28.92 -31.86 29.33
C TYR A 6 29.66 -31.91 30.69
N TYR A 7 29.08 -31.30 31.73
CA TYR A 7 29.68 -31.29 33.07
C TYR A 7 29.79 -32.70 33.67
N ALA A 8 28.80 -33.57 33.47
CA ALA A 8 28.86 -34.95 33.94
C ALA A 8 30.04 -35.73 33.34
N ARG A 9 30.34 -35.49 32.05
CA ARG A 9 31.45 -36.14 31.35
C ARG A 9 32.81 -35.63 31.83
N GLU A 10 32.97 -34.33 32.01
CA GLU A 10 34.22 -33.75 32.53
C GLU A 10 34.50 -34.20 33.97
N ILE A 11 33.48 -34.20 34.83
CA ILE A 11 33.60 -34.68 36.21
C ILE A 11 33.95 -36.17 36.23
N SER A 12 33.34 -36.99 35.37
CA SER A 12 33.65 -38.43 35.30
C SER A 12 35.11 -38.71 34.89
N ILE A 13 35.66 -37.94 33.95
CA ILE A 13 37.05 -38.09 33.52
C ILE A 13 37.99 -37.68 34.66
N PHE A 14 37.67 -36.59 35.36
CA PHE A 14 38.44 -36.13 36.51
C PHE A 14 38.45 -37.16 37.66
N VAL A 15 37.28 -37.70 38.01
CA VAL A 15 37.14 -38.71 39.06
C VAL A 15 37.89 -40.00 38.70
N CYS A 16 37.83 -40.43 37.44
CA CYS A 16 38.57 -41.60 36.96
C CYS A 16 40.09 -41.39 37.07
N GLY A 17 40.59 -40.22 36.64
CA GLY A 17 42.01 -39.85 36.77
C GLY A 17 42.47 -39.80 38.23
N TYR A 18 41.64 -39.23 39.12
CA TYR A 18 41.92 -39.16 40.55
C TYR A 18 41.99 -40.55 41.20
N LEU A 19 41.05 -41.44 40.88
CA LEU A 19 41.05 -42.82 41.37
C LEU A 19 42.28 -43.59 40.88
N ALA A 20 42.61 -43.50 39.59
CA ALA A 20 43.78 -44.15 39.02
C ALA A 20 45.09 -43.65 39.66
N GLY A 21 45.22 -42.33 39.86
CA GLY A 21 46.36 -41.73 40.55
C GLY A 21 46.47 -42.17 42.01
N SER A 22 45.34 -42.26 42.72
CA SER A 22 45.28 -42.71 44.12
C SER A 22 45.71 -44.17 44.25
N VAL A 23 45.28 -45.04 43.33
CA VAL A 23 45.72 -46.45 43.27
C VAL A 23 47.22 -46.54 42.99
N GLY A 24 47.73 -45.76 42.03
CA GLY A 24 49.16 -45.71 41.73
C GLY A 24 50.00 -45.26 42.95
N LEU A 25 49.51 -44.28 43.71
CA LEU A 25 50.14 -43.79 44.93
C LEU A 25 50.14 -44.86 46.04
N LEU A 26 49.03 -45.59 46.22
CA LEU A 26 48.96 -46.71 47.17
C LEU A 26 49.96 -47.82 46.82
N VAL A 27 50.05 -48.20 45.55
CA VAL A 27 51.02 -49.20 45.07
C VAL A 27 52.45 -48.74 45.36
N PHE A 28 52.77 -47.46 45.08
CA PHE A 28 54.07 -46.87 45.39
C PHE A 28 54.40 -46.93 46.89
N LEU A 29 53.46 -46.58 47.77
CA LEU A 29 53.66 -46.63 49.22
C LEU A 29 53.87 -48.06 49.74
N ILE A 30 53.14 -49.04 49.18
CA ILE A 30 53.29 -50.46 49.54
C ILE A 30 54.67 -50.99 49.10
N LEU A 31 55.09 -50.70 47.86
CA LEU A 31 56.41 -51.07 47.34
C LEU A 31 57.53 -50.47 48.20
N LYS A 32 57.39 -49.20 48.60
CA LYS A 32 58.34 -48.52 49.48
C LYS A 32 58.38 -49.14 50.88
N LYS A 33 57.24 -49.54 51.43
CA LYS A 33 57.14 -50.19 52.74
C LYS A 33 57.80 -51.57 52.79
N ILE A 34 57.78 -52.31 51.67
CA ILE A 34 58.36 -53.67 51.58
C ILE A 34 59.87 -53.63 51.26
N GLY A 35 60.44 -52.46 50.93
CA GLY A 35 61.87 -52.28 50.65
C GLY A 35 62.25 -52.34 49.17
N TYR A 36 61.28 -52.32 48.25
CA TYR A 36 61.51 -52.29 46.80
C TYR A 36 61.68 -50.87 46.26
N GLU A 37 62.65 -50.12 46.81
CA GLU A 37 62.80 -48.69 46.51
C GLU A 37 63.15 -48.41 45.04
N SER A 38 64.04 -49.19 44.44
CA SER A 38 64.42 -49.04 43.03
C SER A 38 63.23 -49.23 42.08
N VAL A 39 62.40 -50.25 42.33
CA VAL A 39 61.22 -50.56 41.51
C VAL A 39 60.14 -49.47 41.66
N ALA A 40 59.97 -48.93 42.87
CA ALA A 40 59.02 -47.84 43.14
C ALA A 40 59.37 -46.56 42.34
N TRP A 41 60.65 -46.20 42.28
CA TRP A 41 61.11 -45.05 41.48
C TRP A 41 60.97 -45.27 39.97
N SER A 42 61.27 -46.48 39.48
CA SER A 42 61.05 -46.81 38.06
C SER A 42 59.57 -46.71 37.65
N PHE A 43 58.66 -47.17 38.51
CA PHE A 43 57.22 -47.04 38.25
C PHE A 43 56.76 -45.58 38.24
N SER A 44 57.19 -44.77 39.21
CA SER A 44 56.85 -43.34 39.25
C SER A 44 57.41 -42.58 38.04
N GLY A 45 58.62 -42.91 37.59
CA GLY A 45 59.21 -42.33 36.38
C GLY A 45 58.44 -42.70 35.11
N ALA A 46 58.01 -43.95 34.99
CA ALA A 46 57.22 -44.42 33.85
C ALA A 46 55.84 -43.73 33.76
N VAL A 47 55.12 -43.63 34.89
CA VAL A 47 53.81 -42.96 34.94
C VAL A 47 53.94 -41.46 34.68
N GLY A 48 54.95 -40.81 35.27
CA GLY A 48 55.23 -39.39 35.03
C GLY A 48 55.61 -39.09 33.57
N GLY A 49 56.48 -39.93 32.98
CA GLY A 49 56.88 -39.81 31.58
C GLY A 49 55.72 -40.00 30.60
N ALA A 50 54.88 -41.01 30.84
CA ALA A 50 53.68 -41.24 30.04
C ALA A 50 52.70 -40.06 30.12
N GLY A 51 52.49 -39.50 31.32
CA GLY A 51 51.67 -38.30 31.51
C GLY A 51 52.19 -37.09 30.75
N ALA A 52 53.51 -36.85 30.79
CA ALA A 52 54.14 -35.74 30.06
C ALA A 52 53.99 -35.87 28.54
N ILE A 53 54.15 -37.08 27.99
CA ILE A 53 53.97 -37.35 26.55
C ILE A 53 52.52 -37.10 26.12
N LEU A 54 51.54 -37.56 26.92
CA LEU A 54 50.13 -37.35 26.61
C LEU A 54 49.74 -35.87 26.66
N LEU A 55 50.26 -35.11 27.64
CA LEU A 55 50.03 -33.67 27.72
C LEU A 55 50.67 -32.93 26.55
N ALA A 56 51.93 -33.24 26.22
CA ALA A 56 52.61 -32.65 25.07
C ALA A 56 51.88 -32.97 23.75
N GLY A 57 51.48 -34.22 23.55
CA GLY A 57 50.68 -34.63 22.39
C GLY A 57 49.33 -33.91 22.33
N SER A 58 48.65 -33.73 23.47
CA SER A 58 47.39 -32.99 23.54
C SER A 58 47.55 -31.52 23.17
N LEU A 59 48.65 -30.86 23.56
CA LEU A 59 48.91 -29.47 23.21
C LEU A 59 49.17 -29.35 21.70
N ILE A 60 50.02 -30.21 21.14
CA ILE A 60 50.34 -30.22 19.70
C ILE A 60 49.07 -30.46 18.86
N LEU A 61 48.24 -31.44 19.23
CA LEU A 61 46.99 -31.72 18.53
C LEU A 61 46.00 -30.56 18.62
N ARG A 62 45.98 -29.82 19.75
CA ARG A 62 45.13 -28.65 19.91
C ARG A 62 45.57 -27.52 18.99
N ASP A 63 46.87 -27.30 18.89
CA ASP A 63 47.42 -26.25 18.02
C ASP A 63 47.24 -26.60 16.54
N LEU A 64 47.47 -27.85 16.14
CA LEU A 64 47.16 -28.33 14.78
C LEU A 64 45.68 -28.14 14.43
N LYS A 65 44.76 -28.51 15.33
CA LYS A 65 43.31 -28.29 15.11
C LYS A 65 42.95 -26.81 15.00
N ARG A 66 43.62 -25.92 15.74
CA ARG A 66 43.40 -24.48 15.64
C ARG A 66 43.84 -23.95 14.29
N ILE A 67 44.98 -24.42 13.78
CA ILE A 67 45.52 -24.05 12.47
C ILE A 67 44.59 -24.54 11.35
N ASP A 68 44.13 -25.79 11.40
CA ASP A 68 43.16 -26.32 10.43
C ASP A 68 41.84 -25.52 10.46
N ALA A 69 41.36 -25.17 11.65
CA ALA A 69 40.15 -24.37 11.81
C ALA A 69 40.32 -22.95 11.26
N SER A 70 41.50 -22.33 11.38
CA SER A 70 41.75 -21.02 10.76
C SER A 70 41.78 -21.10 9.23
N TYR A 71 42.43 -22.11 8.64
CA TYR A 71 42.45 -22.28 7.19
C TYR A 71 41.06 -22.58 6.62
N ALA A 72 40.28 -23.42 7.30
CA ALA A 72 38.90 -23.69 6.92
C ALA A 72 38.03 -22.41 7.02
N GLY A 73 38.26 -21.59 8.06
CA GLY A 73 37.57 -20.31 8.23
C GLY A 73 37.92 -19.29 7.14
N GLU A 74 39.19 -19.19 6.75
CA GLU A 74 39.63 -18.33 5.64
C GLU A 74 39.00 -18.74 4.31
N ALA A 75 39.07 -20.04 3.96
CA ALA A 75 38.44 -20.55 2.74
C ALA A 75 36.91 -20.32 2.72
N GLN A 76 36.23 -20.49 3.85
CA GLN A 76 34.81 -20.20 3.96
C GLN A 76 34.51 -18.70 3.83
N ASN A 77 35.35 -17.84 4.41
CA ASN A 77 35.22 -16.39 4.28
C ASN A 77 35.40 -15.95 2.82
N GLU A 78 36.40 -16.47 2.11
CA GLU A 78 36.63 -16.18 0.69
C GLU A 78 35.46 -16.65 -0.17
N ALA A 79 34.99 -17.90 0.02
CA ALA A 79 33.83 -18.42 -0.70
C ALA A 79 32.57 -17.56 -0.45
N SER A 80 32.35 -17.13 0.79
CA SER A 80 31.22 -16.25 1.13
C SER A 80 31.37 -14.84 0.53
N ALA A 81 32.60 -14.35 0.35
CA ALA A 81 32.87 -13.06 -0.27
C ALA A 81 32.59 -13.10 -1.78
N ILE A 82 33.01 -14.19 -2.45
CA ILE A 82 32.70 -14.43 -3.87
C ILE A 82 31.19 -14.51 -4.07
N GLN A 83 30.48 -15.27 -3.24
CA GLN A 83 29.03 -15.40 -3.33
C GLN A 83 28.32 -14.05 -3.11
N ARG A 84 28.81 -13.21 -2.18
CA ARG A 84 28.29 -11.86 -1.97
C ARG A 84 28.54 -10.94 -3.17
N ALA A 85 29.69 -11.06 -3.84
CA ALA A 85 29.98 -10.31 -5.05
C ALA A 85 29.07 -10.73 -6.21
N GLU A 86 28.89 -12.03 -6.42
CA GLU A 86 27.98 -12.57 -7.44
C GLU A 86 26.52 -12.14 -7.20
N GLN A 87 26.06 -12.15 -5.94
CA GLN A 87 24.74 -11.63 -5.58
C GLN A 87 24.61 -10.14 -5.88
N ALA A 88 25.62 -9.33 -5.54
CA ALA A 88 25.61 -7.90 -5.84
C ALA A 88 25.59 -7.62 -7.36
N GLU A 89 26.30 -8.43 -8.15
CA GLU A 89 26.26 -8.33 -9.62
C GLU A 89 24.89 -8.71 -10.19
N ALA A 90 24.25 -9.76 -9.67
CA ALA A 90 22.91 -10.16 -10.06
C ALA A 90 21.85 -9.09 -9.70
N GLU A 91 21.95 -8.49 -8.52
CA GLU A 91 21.09 -7.39 -8.10
C GLU A 91 21.30 -6.14 -8.99
N ALA A 92 22.55 -5.81 -9.33
CA ALA A 92 22.84 -4.70 -10.24
C ALA A 92 22.27 -4.95 -11.65
N ALA A 93 22.33 -6.19 -12.14
CA ALA A 93 21.75 -6.57 -13.42
C ALA A 93 20.21 -6.46 -13.41
N ASP A 94 19.54 -6.90 -12.34
CA ASP A 94 18.09 -6.75 -12.19
C ASP A 94 17.69 -5.27 -12.16
N LEU A 95 18.40 -4.44 -11.39
CA LEU A 95 18.15 -3.00 -11.34
C LEU A 95 18.33 -2.33 -12.70
N ASN A 96 19.37 -2.70 -13.45
CA ASN A 96 19.59 -2.17 -14.79
C ASN A 96 18.45 -2.56 -15.75
N GLN A 97 17.97 -3.81 -15.67
CA GLN A 97 16.84 -4.26 -16.46
C GLN A 97 15.55 -3.48 -16.12
N ARG A 98 15.30 -3.21 -14.83
CA ARG A 98 14.17 -2.38 -14.40
C ARG A 98 14.27 -0.95 -14.91
N LEU A 99 15.47 -0.37 -14.93
CA LEU A 99 15.70 0.97 -15.47
C LEU A 99 15.40 1.03 -16.96
N ILE A 100 15.85 0.04 -17.75
CA ILE A 100 15.54 -0.04 -19.18
C ILE A 100 14.03 -0.16 -19.41
N ASN A 101 13.35 -1.01 -18.64
CA ASN A 101 11.90 -1.16 -18.72
C ASN A 101 11.16 0.14 -18.33
N ALA A 102 11.64 0.85 -17.31
CA ALA A 102 11.07 2.13 -16.91
C ALA A 102 11.29 3.22 -17.97
N GLU A 103 12.49 3.28 -18.57
CA GLU A 103 12.80 4.24 -19.63
C GLU A 103 11.95 4.01 -20.87
N THR A 104 11.76 2.75 -21.28
CA THR A 104 10.90 2.40 -22.40
C THR A 104 9.43 2.76 -22.13
N ALA A 105 8.92 2.48 -20.93
CA ALA A 105 7.58 2.88 -20.53
C ALA A 105 7.39 4.41 -20.53
N TYR A 106 8.38 5.15 -20.01
CA TYR A 106 8.37 6.60 -20.00
C TYR A 106 8.35 7.19 -21.41
N LYS A 107 9.18 6.66 -22.32
CA LYS A 107 9.21 7.07 -23.73
C LYS A 107 7.88 6.81 -24.43
N ALA A 108 7.25 5.65 -24.19
CA ALA A 108 5.93 5.34 -24.74
C ALA A 108 4.87 6.34 -24.27
N LEU A 109 4.83 6.65 -22.97
CA LEU A 109 3.89 7.61 -22.40
C LEU A 109 4.15 9.03 -22.91
N GLN A 110 5.41 9.43 -23.08
CA GLN A 110 5.76 10.71 -23.68
C GLN A 110 5.28 10.82 -25.12
N GLN A 111 5.38 9.74 -25.90
CA GLN A 111 4.89 9.69 -27.27
C GLN A 111 3.37 9.80 -27.32
N GLU A 112 2.65 9.06 -26.46
CA GLU A 112 1.19 9.15 -26.34
C GLU A 112 0.73 10.55 -25.92
N SER A 113 1.44 11.19 -24.99
CA SER A 113 1.14 12.56 -24.58
C SER A 113 1.28 13.52 -25.76
N ARG A 114 2.34 13.40 -26.58
CA ARG A 114 2.51 14.22 -27.80
C ARG A 114 1.35 14.03 -28.78
N PHE A 115 0.98 12.78 -29.06
CA PHE A 115 -0.19 12.50 -29.92
C PHE A 115 -1.48 13.11 -29.37
N SER A 116 -1.69 13.03 -28.05
CA SER A 116 -2.86 13.61 -27.40
C SER A 116 -2.88 15.14 -27.52
N TYR A 117 -1.73 15.79 -27.36
CA TYR A 117 -1.60 17.23 -27.57
C TYR A 117 -1.88 17.65 -29.00
N ASP A 118 -1.33 16.91 -29.98
CA ASP A 118 -1.55 17.22 -31.40
C ASP A 118 -3.02 17.06 -31.79
N ALA A 119 -3.69 16.00 -31.31
CA ALA A 119 -5.11 15.78 -31.52
C ALA A 119 -5.99 16.85 -30.84
N TRP A 120 -5.62 17.29 -29.63
CA TRP A 120 -6.29 18.40 -28.96
C TRP A 120 -6.12 19.71 -29.74
N ALA A 121 -4.92 19.99 -30.25
CA ALA A 121 -4.64 21.18 -31.04
C ALA A 121 -5.44 21.22 -32.34
N SER A 122 -5.59 20.09 -33.04
CA SER A 122 -6.43 20.01 -34.25
C SER A 122 -7.92 20.21 -33.92
N ALA A 123 -8.42 19.57 -32.85
CA ALA A 123 -9.80 19.76 -32.41
C ALA A 123 -10.09 21.22 -32.00
N GLN A 124 -9.12 21.89 -31.37
CA GLN A 124 -9.22 23.30 -31.01
C GLN A 124 -9.27 24.20 -32.26
N ALA A 125 -8.47 23.87 -33.30
CA ALA A 125 -8.50 24.58 -34.56
C ALA A 125 -9.87 24.42 -35.26
N GLU A 126 -10.41 23.20 -35.34
CA GLU A 126 -11.74 22.92 -35.89
C GLU A 126 -12.85 23.64 -35.11
N SER A 127 -12.81 23.61 -33.77
CA SER A 127 -13.77 24.32 -32.93
C SER A 127 -13.71 25.84 -33.15
N SER A 128 -12.52 26.40 -33.34
CA SER A 128 -12.39 27.84 -33.61
C SER A 128 -12.95 28.20 -34.99
N HIS A 129 -12.70 27.37 -36.01
CA HIS A 129 -13.29 27.55 -37.35
C HIS A 129 -14.83 27.48 -37.30
N ALA A 130 -15.39 26.47 -36.64
CA ALA A 130 -16.84 26.32 -36.47
C ALA A 130 -17.46 27.51 -35.71
N SER A 131 -16.75 28.05 -34.71
CA SER A 131 -17.22 29.24 -33.98
C SER A 131 -17.27 30.50 -34.85
N VAL A 132 -16.30 30.66 -35.77
CA VAL A 132 -16.26 31.76 -36.72
C VAL A 132 -17.38 31.63 -37.76
N GLU A 133 -17.62 30.43 -38.28
CA GLU A 133 -18.73 30.17 -39.20
C GLU A 133 -20.11 30.41 -38.54
N LEU A 134 -20.28 29.99 -37.28
CA LEU A 134 -21.48 30.28 -36.51
C LEU A 134 -21.68 31.78 -36.28
N ALA A 135 -20.60 32.53 -36.01
CA ALA A 135 -20.67 33.98 -35.89
C ALA A 135 -21.05 34.66 -37.22
N ALA A 136 -20.49 34.18 -38.34
CA ALA A 136 -20.81 34.68 -39.68
C ALA A 136 -22.28 34.41 -40.06
N THR A 137 -22.73 33.15 -39.93
CA THR A 137 -24.12 32.76 -40.22
C THR A 137 -25.13 33.48 -39.33
N LYS A 138 -24.81 33.70 -38.04
CA LYS A 138 -25.66 34.49 -37.14
C LYS A 138 -25.76 35.95 -37.59
N THR A 139 -24.64 36.55 -38.01
CA THR A 139 -24.63 37.93 -38.53
C THR A 139 -25.46 38.06 -39.81
N GLU A 140 -25.39 37.07 -40.70
CA GLU A 140 -26.23 37.00 -41.91
C GLU A 140 -27.71 36.84 -41.56
N LEU A 141 -28.06 35.98 -40.60
CA LEU A 141 -29.43 35.81 -40.11
C LEU A 141 -30.00 37.09 -39.48
N ASP A 142 -29.22 37.79 -38.66
CA ASP A 142 -29.63 39.07 -38.07
C ASP A 142 -29.83 40.14 -39.15
N SER A 143 -29.00 40.14 -40.20
CA SER A 143 -29.17 41.02 -41.37
C SER A 143 -30.46 40.71 -42.14
N LEU A 144 -30.80 39.43 -42.33
CA LEU A 144 -32.07 39.00 -42.94
C LEU A 144 -33.27 39.37 -42.07
N ARG A 145 -33.17 39.28 -40.74
CA ARG A 145 -34.20 39.74 -39.81
C ARG A 145 -34.45 41.24 -39.90
N GLN A 146 -33.41 42.05 -40.11
CA GLN A 146 -33.57 43.50 -40.30
C GLN A 146 -34.23 43.87 -41.64
N HIS A 147 -34.08 43.04 -42.67
CA HIS A 147 -34.68 43.25 -43.99
C HIS A 147 -36.06 42.61 -44.18
N SER A 148 -36.54 41.81 -43.23
CA SER A 148 -37.90 41.26 -43.25
C SER A 148 -38.86 42.24 -42.54
N PRO A 149 -39.85 42.84 -43.24
CA PRO A 149 -40.84 43.68 -42.59
C PRO A 149 -41.76 42.79 -41.74
N SER A 150 -41.60 42.85 -40.42
CA SER A 150 -42.52 42.19 -39.48
C SER A 150 -43.87 42.92 -39.47
N PRO A 151 -45.00 42.22 -39.71
CA PRO A 151 -46.35 42.80 -39.64
C PRO A 151 -46.98 42.76 -38.22
N HIS A 152 -46.20 42.64 -37.15
CA HIS A 152 -46.74 42.66 -35.78
C HIS A 152 -45.95 43.58 -34.85
N ALA A 153 -46.35 44.85 -34.87
CA ALA A 153 -46.13 45.79 -33.79
C ALA A 153 -47.50 46.26 -33.29
N THR A 154 -48.11 45.53 -32.36
CA THR A 154 -49.15 46.06 -31.45
C THR A 154 -49.12 45.22 -30.17
N ASP A 155 -49.39 45.89 -29.05
CA ASP A 155 -49.46 45.41 -27.67
C ASP A 155 -48.14 45.33 -26.88
N GLN A 156 -47.53 46.50 -26.68
CA GLN A 156 -47.02 46.81 -25.35
C GLN A 156 -48.17 47.29 -24.46
N ALA A 157 -48.60 46.45 -23.52
CA ALA A 157 -49.49 46.82 -22.44
C ALA A 157 -48.86 46.41 -21.09
N GLY A 158 -48.68 47.40 -20.22
CA GLY A 158 -48.80 47.26 -18.77
C GLY A 158 -47.71 46.48 -18.04
N VAL A 159 -46.64 47.18 -17.64
CA VAL A 159 -45.84 46.78 -16.49
C VAL A 159 -46.72 46.86 -15.23
N SER A 160 -47.03 45.70 -14.66
CA SER A 160 -47.45 45.56 -13.26
C SER A 160 -46.52 44.52 -12.61
N PRO A 161 -45.92 44.80 -11.43
CA PRO A 161 -44.95 43.92 -10.81
C PRO A 161 -45.70 42.80 -10.07
N GLY A 162 -45.90 41.68 -10.74
CA GLY A 162 -46.65 40.56 -10.18
C GLY A 162 -46.33 39.25 -10.89
N GLY A 163 -45.10 38.77 -10.72
CA GLY A 163 -44.69 37.39 -11.02
C GLY A 163 -44.61 37.03 -12.50
N LEU A 164 -43.45 36.56 -12.95
CA LEU A 164 -43.32 35.86 -14.23
C LEU A 164 -44.30 34.67 -14.24
N THR A 165 -45.46 34.86 -14.86
CA THR A 165 -46.36 33.74 -15.18
C THR A 165 -45.95 33.25 -16.56
N PHE A 166 -45.04 32.27 -16.58
CA PHE A 166 -44.65 31.61 -17.81
C PHE A 166 -45.86 30.87 -18.40
N PRO A 167 -46.15 30.99 -19.71
CA PRO A 167 -47.31 30.35 -20.35
C PRO A 167 -47.25 28.80 -20.39
N TYR A 168 -46.18 28.20 -19.86
CA TYR A 168 -46.02 26.76 -19.66
C TYR A 168 -45.90 26.35 -18.18
N ALA A 169 -46.25 27.25 -17.23
CA ALA A 169 -46.31 26.91 -15.82
C ALA A 169 -47.44 25.90 -15.58
N THR A 170 -47.10 24.61 -15.66
CA THR A 170 -48.00 23.54 -15.27
C THR A 170 -48.24 23.61 -13.76
N LYS A 171 -49.40 23.17 -13.30
CA LYS A 171 -49.71 23.07 -11.85
C LYS A 171 -48.65 22.27 -11.08
N GLU A 172 -47.97 21.36 -11.78
CA GLU A 172 -46.82 20.60 -11.32
C GLU A 172 -45.59 21.49 -11.06
N LEU A 173 -45.23 22.38 -11.98
CA LEU A 173 -44.10 23.31 -11.80
C LEU A 173 -44.33 24.33 -10.69
N ASP A 174 -45.55 24.84 -10.52
CA ASP A 174 -45.88 25.74 -9.41
C ASP A 174 -45.80 25.01 -8.05
N ALA A 175 -46.24 23.75 -7.99
CA ALA A 175 -46.09 22.91 -6.81
C ALA A 175 -44.61 22.59 -6.51
N MET A 176 -43.81 22.33 -7.54
CA MET A 176 -42.36 22.14 -7.42
C MET A 176 -41.68 23.40 -6.88
N ARG A 177 -42.00 24.58 -7.42
CA ARG A 177 -41.45 25.85 -6.94
C ARG A 177 -41.80 26.11 -5.48
N ALA A 178 -43.05 25.83 -5.06
CA ALA A 178 -43.46 25.98 -3.67
C ALA A 178 -42.73 25.00 -2.72
N ALA A 179 -42.48 23.76 -3.17
CA ALA A 179 -41.70 22.78 -2.41
C ALA A 179 -40.21 23.16 -2.31
N VAL A 180 -39.63 23.70 -3.40
CA VAL A 180 -38.27 24.27 -3.43
C VAL A 180 -38.13 25.40 -2.42
N ALA A 181 -39.06 26.36 -2.45
CA ALA A 181 -39.04 27.50 -1.55
C ALA A 181 -39.13 27.12 -0.06
N LYS A 182 -39.79 26.00 0.27
CA LYS A 182 -39.97 25.56 1.65
C LYS A 182 -38.77 24.76 2.21
N TYR A 183 -38.14 23.92 1.39
CA TYR A 183 -37.13 22.96 1.86
C TYR A 183 -35.70 23.27 1.39
N TRP A 184 -35.56 24.02 0.30
CA TRP A 184 -34.28 24.22 -0.38
C TRP A 184 -33.83 25.68 -0.40
N GLU A 185 -34.75 26.66 -0.34
CA GLU A 185 -34.37 28.07 -0.12
C GLU A 185 -33.77 28.24 1.29
N GLY A 186 -32.48 28.55 1.37
CA GLY A 186 -31.75 28.70 2.64
C GLY A 186 -31.21 27.40 3.24
N TYR A 187 -31.12 26.32 2.44
CA TYR A 187 -30.42 25.11 2.83
C TYR A 187 -28.90 25.37 2.91
N THR A 188 -28.34 25.23 4.10
CA THR A 188 -26.89 25.21 4.36
C THR A 188 -26.47 23.79 4.73
N ALA A 189 -25.24 23.38 4.36
CA ALA A 189 -24.74 22.01 4.53
C ALA A 189 -24.72 21.46 5.97
N GLU A 190 -24.98 22.31 6.97
CA GLU A 190 -25.10 21.95 8.39
C GLU A 190 -26.52 21.51 8.79
N LYS A 191 -27.55 21.79 7.98
CA LYS A 191 -28.93 21.37 8.26
C LYS A 191 -29.18 19.95 7.75
N ARG A 192 -29.90 19.16 8.55
CA ARG A 192 -30.33 17.80 8.19
C ARG A 192 -31.04 17.82 6.83
N GLN A 193 -30.60 16.96 5.91
CA GLN A 193 -31.24 16.82 4.59
C GLN A 193 -32.72 16.48 4.77
N PRO A 194 -33.64 17.21 4.12
CA PRO A 194 -35.05 16.88 4.14
C PRO A 194 -35.24 15.51 3.50
N THR A 195 -35.99 14.62 4.16
CA THR A 195 -36.14 13.24 3.69
C THR A 195 -37.00 13.26 2.43
N GLN A 196 -36.63 12.53 1.37
CA GLN A 196 -37.34 12.55 0.08
C GLN A 196 -38.85 12.25 0.23
N VAL A 197 -39.23 11.47 1.25
CA VAL A 197 -40.61 11.16 1.62
C VAL A 197 -41.40 12.40 2.07
N GLU A 198 -40.77 13.32 2.80
CA GLU A 198 -41.41 14.55 3.29
C GLU A 198 -41.72 15.52 2.14
N ILE A 199 -40.79 15.65 1.20
CA ILE A 199 -40.96 16.46 -0.02
C ILE A 199 -42.07 15.85 -0.90
N GLN A 200 -42.09 14.52 -1.03
CA GLN A 200 -43.14 13.82 -1.78
C GLN A 200 -44.52 14.01 -1.14
N MET A 201 -44.63 13.99 0.19
CA MET A 201 -45.90 14.24 0.88
C MET A 201 -46.41 15.66 0.67
N GLU A 202 -45.54 16.67 0.70
CA GLU A 202 -45.92 18.06 0.42
C GLU A 202 -46.30 18.28 -1.04
N LEU A 203 -45.59 17.66 -1.98
CA LEU A 203 -45.98 17.69 -3.40
C LEU A 203 -47.33 17.00 -3.63
N CYS A 204 -47.65 15.90 -2.93
CA CYS A 204 -48.97 15.28 -3.00
C CYS A 204 -50.08 16.21 -2.50
N LYS A 205 -49.84 16.95 -1.40
CA LYS A 205 -50.78 17.95 -0.87
C LYS A 205 -51.00 19.11 -1.84
N LEU A 206 -49.93 19.65 -2.42
CA LEU A 206 -50.01 20.77 -3.35
C LEU A 206 -50.67 20.41 -4.68
N LEU A 207 -50.56 19.14 -5.09
CA LEU A 207 -51.18 18.63 -6.32
C LEU A 207 -52.59 18.05 -6.10
N GLY A 208 -53.08 17.99 -4.86
CA GLY A 208 -54.38 17.41 -4.52
C GLY A 208 -54.48 15.92 -4.86
N LEU A 209 -53.36 15.20 -4.87
CA LEU A 209 -53.29 13.78 -5.22
C LEU A 209 -53.41 12.93 -3.94
N GLU A 210 -54.42 12.06 -3.88
CA GLU A 210 -54.60 11.15 -2.76
C GLU A 210 -53.50 10.07 -2.75
N LEU A 211 -52.91 9.85 -1.57
CA LEU A 211 -51.93 8.80 -1.35
C LEU A 211 -52.65 7.44 -1.42
N ALA A 212 -52.51 6.73 -2.53
CA ALA A 212 -52.90 5.34 -2.59
C ALA A 212 -51.85 4.50 -1.84
N ASN A 213 -52.25 3.86 -0.74
CA ASN A 213 -51.44 2.92 0.06
C ASN A 213 -50.14 3.48 0.66
N GLY A 214 -50.14 4.75 1.10
CA GLY A 214 -48.99 5.34 1.81
C GLY A 214 -47.77 5.63 0.94
N GLU A 215 -47.86 5.43 -0.37
CA GLU A 215 -46.81 5.78 -1.32
C GLU A 215 -47.23 6.93 -2.23
N ALA A 216 -46.32 7.88 -2.43
CA ALA A 216 -46.54 8.96 -3.37
C ALA A 216 -46.64 8.41 -4.81
N PRO A 217 -47.55 8.94 -5.65
CA PRO A 217 -47.68 8.53 -7.04
C PRO A 217 -46.33 8.60 -7.77
N ARG A 218 -46.10 7.68 -8.72
CA ARG A 218 -44.83 7.57 -9.46
C ARG A 218 -44.35 8.90 -10.07
N LYS A 219 -45.30 9.77 -10.46
CA LYS A 219 -45.06 11.13 -10.94
C LYS A 219 -44.47 12.05 -9.86
N VAL A 220 -44.99 12.01 -8.64
CA VAL A 220 -44.50 12.81 -7.51
C VAL A 220 -43.11 12.36 -7.06
N LYS A 221 -42.82 11.05 -7.12
CA LYS A 221 -41.47 10.52 -6.86
C LYS A 221 -40.44 11.10 -7.85
N ALA A 222 -40.78 11.15 -9.15
CA ALA A 222 -39.93 11.71 -10.20
C ALA A 222 -39.75 13.25 -10.07
N LEU A 223 -40.80 13.96 -9.68
CA LEU A 223 -40.73 15.41 -9.44
C LEU A 223 -39.89 15.74 -8.21
N ALA A 224 -40.01 14.96 -7.13
CA ALA A 224 -39.20 15.13 -5.92
C ALA A 224 -37.70 14.87 -6.17
N SER A 225 -37.35 13.88 -7.02
CA SER A 225 -35.97 13.66 -7.41
C SER A 225 -35.42 14.77 -8.32
N ALA A 226 -36.27 15.36 -9.17
CA ALA A 226 -35.86 16.45 -10.07
C ALA A 226 -35.56 17.77 -9.33
N ILE A 227 -36.07 17.94 -8.12
CA ILE A 227 -35.83 19.12 -7.26
C ILE A 227 -34.52 18.99 -6.45
N LYS A 228 -33.96 17.78 -6.29
CA LYS A 228 -32.75 17.56 -5.49
C LYS A 228 -31.56 18.31 -6.13
N PRO A 229 -30.82 19.17 -5.39
CA PRO A 229 -29.62 19.83 -5.90
C PRO A 229 -28.53 18.80 -6.24
N VAL A 230 -27.85 19.00 -7.38
CA VAL A 230 -26.89 18.05 -7.97
C VAL A 230 -25.65 17.81 -7.09
N ASP A 231 -25.29 18.75 -6.22
CA ASP A 231 -24.06 18.72 -5.42
C ASP A 231 -24.19 18.00 -4.06
N LEU A 232 -25.27 17.25 -3.80
CA LEU A 232 -25.41 16.47 -2.58
C LEU A 232 -24.86 15.04 -2.78
N PRO A 233 -24.04 14.51 -1.84
CA PRO A 233 -23.56 13.14 -1.92
C PRO A 233 -24.75 12.17 -1.89
N ASP A 234 -24.73 11.17 -2.78
CA ASP A 234 -25.74 10.12 -2.79
C ASP A 234 -25.58 9.24 -1.55
N VAL A 235 -26.63 9.23 -0.73
CA VAL A 235 -26.85 8.28 0.36
C VAL A 235 -28.17 7.57 0.11
#